data_AF-A0AAD6VA01-F1
#
_entry.id   AF-A0AAD6VA01-F1
#
_cell.length_a   1.000
_cell.length_b   1.000
_cell.length_c   1.000
_cell.angle_alpha   90.00
_cell.angle_beta   90.00
_cell.angle_gamma   90.00
#
_symmetry.space_group_name_H-M   'P 1'
#
loop_
_entity.id
_entity.type
_entity.pdbx_description
1 polymer ?
#
loop_
_entity_poly.entity_id
_entity_poly.type
_entity_poly.pdbx_seq_one_letter_code
_entity_poly.pdbx_strand_id
1 'polypeptide(L)'
;MQPAPMPTFLPPPPPAREAVVALTFLLQRRDPTILNCTVVGADGCTPYLHIMTAIADARPARTVFRTNAGRTVAAVDWSGAGAAAARVEIDQAVARQLVSEWLGVSTDPRYRMRIMHAYGQQYVWVPQETSICIQMYHYSTAADQQAPRLLARVEQVRGKITLEIAVEAVNRR
;
A
#
# COMPACT_ATOMS: atom_id res chain seq x y z
N MET A 1 -3.67 -38.08 47.01
CA MET A 1 -3.88 -37.82 45.56
C MET A 1 -3.53 -36.36 45.31
N GLN A 2 -2.51 -36.10 44.50
CA GLN A 2 -2.05 -34.75 44.15
C GLN A 2 -2.69 -34.36 42.81
N PRO A 3 -3.26 -33.14 42.65
CA PRO A 3 -3.86 -32.75 41.38
C PRO A 3 -2.78 -32.57 40.30
N ALA A 4 -3.07 -33.07 39.10
CA ALA A 4 -2.18 -32.95 37.94
C ALA A 4 -2.04 -31.47 37.54
N PRO A 5 -0.84 -31.00 37.13
CA PRO A 5 -0.66 -29.64 36.66
C PRO A 5 -1.44 -29.42 35.35
N MET A 6 -2.20 -28.33 35.29
CA MET A 6 -2.90 -27.91 34.08
C MET A 6 -1.89 -27.59 32.97
N PRO A 7 -2.17 -27.96 31.70
CA PRO A 7 -1.32 -27.57 30.59
C PRO A 7 -1.36 -26.04 30.43
N THR A 8 -0.20 -25.41 30.64
CA THR A 8 0.00 -23.99 30.36
C THR A 8 -0.08 -23.80 28.85
N PHE A 9 -1.25 -23.37 28.34
CA PHE A 9 -1.37 -22.86 26.98
C PHE A 9 -0.65 -21.51 26.92
N LEU A 10 0.67 -21.54 26.74
CA LEU A 10 1.40 -20.36 26.34
C LEU A 10 0.87 -19.96 24.95
N PRO A 11 0.51 -18.68 24.74
CA PRO A 11 0.21 -18.21 23.40
C PRO A 11 1.42 -18.52 22.50
N PRO A 12 1.20 -18.97 21.25
CA PRO A 12 2.29 -19.21 20.33
C PRO A 12 3.15 -17.94 20.24
N PRO A 13 4.49 -18.07 20.17
CA PRO A 13 5.35 -16.92 19.98
C PRO A 13 4.83 -16.11 18.78
N PRO A 14 4.82 -14.77 18.86
CA PRO A 14 4.42 -13.96 17.72
C PRO A 14 5.19 -14.45 16.50
N PRO A 15 4.54 -14.61 15.33
CA PRO A 15 5.21 -15.11 14.14
C PRO A 15 6.49 -14.29 13.95
N ALA A 16 7.61 -14.98 13.72
CA ALA A 16 8.90 -14.36 13.47
C ALA A 16 8.67 -13.19 12.51
N ARG A 17 9.10 -11.98 12.88
CA ARG A 17 8.92 -10.79 12.03
C ARG A 17 9.47 -11.15 10.64
N GLU A 18 8.57 -11.39 9.68
CA GLU A 18 8.95 -11.59 8.30
C GLU A 18 9.82 -10.39 7.90
N ALA A 19 10.89 -10.65 7.14
CA ALA A 19 11.78 -9.56 6.75
C ALA A 19 10.96 -8.49 6.03
N VAL A 20 11.11 -7.23 6.45
CA VAL A 20 10.38 -6.09 5.88
C VAL A 20 11.35 -5.08 5.29
N VAL A 21 10.96 -4.49 4.16
CA VAL A 21 11.58 -3.29 3.59
C VAL A 21 10.81 -2.09 4.11
N ALA A 22 11.50 -1.17 4.78
CA ALA A 22 10.93 0.08 5.25
C ALA A 22 11.26 1.23 4.29
N LEU A 23 10.23 1.99 3.92
CA LEU A 23 10.31 3.19 3.10
C LEU A 23 9.74 4.38 3.86
N THR A 24 10.31 5.56 3.67
CA THR A 24 9.86 6.81 4.29
C THR A 24 9.50 7.84 3.23
N PHE A 25 8.41 8.57 3.43
CA PHE A 25 7.98 9.66 2.56
C PHE A 25 8.53 10.98 3.08
N LEU A 26 9.50 11.56 2.38
CA LEU A 26 10.04 12.89 2.65
C LEU A 26 9.22 13.94 1.91
N LEU A 27 8.32 14.62 2.63
CA LEU A 27 7.42 15.62 2.08
C LEU A 27 8.18 16.88 1.66
N GLN A 28 7.82 17.46 0.51
CA GLN A 28 8.44 18.70 0.05
C GLN A 28 7.99 19.91 0.88
N ARG A 29 8.92 20.80 1.25
CA ARG A 29 8.64 21.94 2.15
C ARG A 29 7.59 22.93 1.63
N ARG A 30 7.50 23.12 0.31
CA ARG A 30 6.62 24.13 -0.31
C ARG A 30 5.17 23.67 -0.40
N ASP A 31 4.93 22.36 -0.44
CA ASP A 31 3.60 21.76 -0.54
C ASP A 31 3.66 20.32 0.02
N PRO A 32 3.62 20.16 1.36
CA PRO A 32 3.94 18.89 2.00
C PRO A 32 2.76 17.92 1.88
N THR A 33 2.75 17.11 0.82
CA THR A 33 1.76 16.05 0.60
C THR A 33 2.43 14.76 0.15
N ILE A 34 1.78 13.61 0.37
CA ILE A 34 2.25 12.31 -0.17
C ILE A 34 2.27 12.27 -1.71
N LEU A 35 1.60 13.22 -2.36
CA LEU A 35 1.59 13.38 -3.81
C LEU A 35 2.68 14.34 -4.30
N ASN A 36 3.48 14.89 -3.38
CA ASN A 36 4.62 15.74 -3.66
C ASN A 36 5.76 15.46 -2.65
N CYS A 37 6.47 14.35 -2.86
CA CYS A 37 7.46 13.83 -1.92
C CYS A 37 8.54 12.98 -2.61
N THR A 38 9.60 12.69 -1.86
CA THR A 38 10.59 11.67 -2.23
C THR A 38 10.44 10.47 -1.31
N VAL A 39 10.31 9.28 -1.88
CA VAL A 39 10.31 8.01 -1.14
C VAL A 39 11.76 7.56 -1.00
N VAL A 40 12.21 7.41 0.23
CA VAL A 40 13.58 6.97 0.58
C VAL A 40 13.55 5.64 1.33
N GLY A 41 14.69 4.94 1.32
CA GLY A 41 14.87 3.71 2.07
C GLY A 41 14.89 3.89 3.58
N ALA A 42 15.11 2.78 4.29
CA ALA A 42 15.22 2.75 5.76
C ALA A 42 16.39 3.60 6.30
N ASP A 43 17.41 3.84 5.47
CA ASP A 43 18.52 4.74 5.78
C ASP A 43 18.12 6.23 5.80
N GLY A 44 16.93 6.56 5.31
CA GLY A 44 16.42 7.93 5.19
C GLY A 44 17.10 8.76 4.10
N CYS A 45 18.04 8.18 3.36
CA CYS A 45 18.95 8.89 2.47
C CYS A 45 18.87 8.40 1.02
N THR A 46 18.69 7.09 0.80
CA THR A 46 18.68 6.52 -0.55
C THR A 46 17.33 6.74 -1.21
N PRO A 47 17.23 7.54 -2.29
CA PRO A 47 15.97 7.79 -2.99
C PRO A 47 15.59 6.62 -3.90
N TYR A 48 14.32 6.20 -3.81
CA TYR A 48 13.74 5.16 -4.67
C TYR A 48 12.77 5.76 -5.69
N LEU A 49 11.89 6.66 -5.24
CA LEU A 49 10.87 7.28 -6.07
C LEU A 49 10.74 8.78 -5.78
N HIS A 50 10.50 9.54 -6.83
CA HIS A 50 10.06 10.93 -6.77
C HIS A 50 8.59 10.99 -7.20
N ILE A 51 7.74 11.47 -6.31
CA ILE A 51 6.30 11.64 -6.56
C ILE A 51 6.06 13.14 -6.70
N MET A 52 5.51 13.54 -7.84
CA MET A 52 5.31 14.94 -8.17
C MET A 52 3.93 15.14 -8.77
N THR A 53 3.24 16.18 -8.33
CA THR A 53 1.93 16.56 -8.86
C THR A 53 2.02 17.89 -9.59
N ALA A 54 1.69 17.86 -10.88
CA ALA A 54 1.50 19.06 -11.68
C ALA A 54 0.15 19.70 -11.33
N ILE A 55 0.14 21.02 -11.24
CA ILE A 55 -1.07 21.83 -10.97
C ILE A 55 -1.43 22.58 -12.26
N ALA A 56 -2.70 22.52 -12.66
CA ALA A 56 -3.27 23.32 -13.74
C ALA A 56 -4.57 23.96 -13.24
N ASP A 57 -4.79 25.23 -13.56
CA ASP A 57 -6.00 25.98 -13.13
C ASP A 57 -6.31 25.86 -11.62
N ALA A 58 -5.25 25.96 -10.81
CA ALA A 58 -5.30 25.81 -9.35
C ALA A 58 -5.82 24.44 -8.85
N ARG A 59 -5.79 23.40 -9.68
CA ARG A 59 -6.19 22.02 -9.34
C ARG A 59 -5.09 21.02 -9.70
N PRO A 60 -5.00 19.88 -8.99
CA PRO A 60 -4.13 18.78 -9.41
C PRO A 60 -4.51 18.33 -10.83
N ALA A 61 -3.53 18.27 -11.72
CA ALA A 61 -3.73 17.84 -13.10
C ALA A 61 -3.18 16.42 -13.32
N ARG A 62 -1.93 16.17 -12.89
CA ARG A 62 -1.30 14.86 -13.04
C ARG A 62 -0.27 14.61 -11.97
N THR A 63 -0.36 13.48 -11.28
CA THR A 63 0.68 12.96 -10.40
C THR A 63 1.51 11.93 -11.16
N VAL A 64 2.83 12.02 -11.09
CA VAL A 64 3.76 11.06 -11.70
C VAL A 64 4.68 10.46 -10.64
N PHE A 65 4.96 9.18 -10.80
CA PHE A 65 5.88 8.41 -9.95
C PHE A 65 7.11 8.09 -10.79
N ARG A 66 8.25 8.69 -10.47
CA ARG A 66 9.51 8.51 -11.21
C ARG A 66 10.54 7.79 -10.37
N THR A 67 11.24 6.85 -10.99
CA THR A 67 12.44 6.23 -10.42
C THR A 67 13.58 7.25 -10.32
N ASN A 68 14.60 6.93 -9.53
CA ASN A 68 15.84 7.73 -9.49
C ASN A 68 16.54 7.83 -10.87
N ALA A 69 16.30 6.87 -11.78
CA ALA A 69 16.79 6.90 -13.16
C ALA A 69 15.95 7.81 -14.10
N GLY A 70 14.96 8.55 -13.57
CA GLY A 70 14.09 9.45 -14.33
C GLY A 70 12.93 8.77 -15.07
N ARG A 71 12.87 7.43 -15.10
CA ARG A 71 11.76 6.68 -15.72
C ARG A 71 10.48 6.82 -14.91
N THR A 72 9.38 7.21 -15.55
CA THR A 72 8.03 7.18 -14.97
C THR A 72 7.53 5.74 -14.92
N VAL A 73 7.10 5.26 -13.75
CA VAL A 73 6.59 3.90 -13.53
C VAL A 73 5.09 3.86 -13.20
N ALA A 74 4.51 4.99 -12.80
CA ALA A 74 3.08 5.12 -12.62
C ALA A 74 2.66 6.58 -12.79
N ALA A 75 1.39 6.80 -13.09
CA ALA A 75 0.79 8.12 -13.05
C ALA A 75 -0.69 8.05 -12.64
N VAL A 76 -1.15 9.16 -12.07
CA VAL A 76 -2.57 9.43 -11.85
C VAL A 76 -2.93 10.71 -12.57
N ASP A 77 -3.91 10.63 -13.46
CA ASP A 77 -4.48 11.76 -14.17
C ASP A 77 -5.72 12.25 -13.43
N TRP A 78 -5.70 13.51 -13.05
CA TRP A 78 -6.76 14.20 -12.30
C TRP A 78 -7.52 15.21 -13.16
N SER A 79 -7.13 15.40 -14.43
CA SER A 79 -7.62 16.47 -15.32
C SER A 79 -9.09 16.36 -15.73
N GLY A 80 -9.78 15.28 -15.34
CA GLY A 80 -11.21 15.09 -15.60
C GLY A 80 -12.12 15.98 -14.75
N ALA A 81 -13.44 15.73 -14.83
CA ALA A 81 -14.48 16.43 -14.06
C ALA A 81 -14.47 16.07 -12.55
N GLY A 82 -13.32 16.26 -11.88
CA GLY A 82 -13.09 15.94 -10.48
C GLY A 82 -12.57 14.52 -10.25
N ALA A 83 -12.51 14.13 -8.96
CA ALA A 83 -11.92 12.86 -8.52
C ALA A 83 -12.60 11.61 -9.10
N ALA A 84 -13.89 11.71 -9.48
CA ALA A 84 -14.64 10.60 -10.08
C ALA A 84 -14.14 10.21 -11.48
N ALA A 85 -13.51 11.14 -12.19
CA ALA A 85 -12.96 10.91 -13.53
C ALA A 85 -11.45 10.62 -13.51
N ALA A 86 -10.85 10.51 -12.31
CA ALA A 86 -9.42 10.27 -12.19
C ALA A 86 -9.04 8.91 -12.79
N ARG A 87 -7.91 8.88 -13.51
CA ARG A 87 -7.41 7.67 -14.18
C ARG A 87 -6.04 7.29 -13.64
N VAL A 88 -5.80 6.00 -13.49
CA VAL A 88 -4.52 5.46 -13.02
C VAL A 88 -3.87 4.61 -14.11
N GLU A 89 -2.55 4.67 -14.20
CA GLU A 89 -1.73 3.79 -15.02
C GLU A 89 -0.48 3.40 -14.22
N ILE A 90 -0.13 2.11 -14.26
CA ILE A 90 1.12 1.59 -13.68
C ILE A 90 1.78 0.76 -14.77
N ASP A 91 3.01 1.12 -15.11
CA ASP A 91 3.79 0.45 -16.13
C ASP A 91 3.83 -1.07 -15.87
N GLN A 92 3.49 -1.86 -16.88
CA GLN A 92 3.42 -3.33 -16.84
C GLN A 92 2.41 -3.98 -15.87
N ALA A 93 1.80 -3.22 -14.95
CA ALA A 93 0.90 -3.77 -13.92
C ALA A 93 -0.57 -3.45 -14.16
N VAL A 94 -0.87 -2.22 -14.59
CA VAL A 94 -2.22 -1.66 -14.62
C VAL A 94 -2.38 -0.79 -15.85
N ALA A 95 -3.15 -1.27 -16.83
CA ALA A 95 -3.55 -0.48 -17.98
C ALA A 95 -4.37 0.75 -17.55
N ARG A 96 -4.31 1.81 -18.35
CA ARG A 96 -4.96 3.08 -18.03
C ARG A 96 -6.48 2.94 -17.88
N GLN A 97 -6.98 3.08 -16.66
CA GLN A 97 -8.39 2.89 -16.32
C GLN A 97 -8.86 3.87 -15.23
N LEU A 98 -10.15 3.87 -14.88
CA LEU A 98 -10.63 4.72 -13.79
C LEU A 98 -10.06 4.25 -12.44
N VAL A 99 -9.73 5.20 -11.56
CA VAL A 99 -9.28 4.87 -10.20
C VAL A 99 -10.35 4.07 -9.44
N SER A 100 -11.63 4.35 -9.70
CA SER A 100 -12.77 3.63 -9.09
C SER A 100 -12.89 2.18 -9.56
N GLU A 101 -12.46 1.87 -10.79
CA GLU A 101 -12.42 0.50 -11.33
C GLU A 101 -11.23 -0.27 -10.77
N TRP A 102 -10.08 0.40 -10.66
CA TRP A 102 -8.85 -0.22 -10.14
C TRP A 102 -8.89 -0.45 -8.64
N LEU A 103 -9.42 0.51 -7.86
CA LEU A 103 -9.46 0.48 -6.40
C LEU A 103 -10.91 0.65 -5.92
N GLY A 104 -11.68 -0.43 -6.10
CA GLY A 104 -13.09 -0.49 -5.73
C GLY A 104 -13.30 -0.44 -4.22
N VAL A 105 -14.42 0.15 -3.79
CA VAL A 105 -14.85 0.12 -2.38
C VAL A 105 -15.64 -1.17 -2.16
N SER A 106 -15.41 -1.85 -1.03
CA SER A 106 -16.23 -3.01 -0.66
C SER A 106 -17.70 -2.62 -0.54
N THR A 107 -18.57 -3.50 -1.02
CA THR A 107 -20.03 -3.34 -0.93
C THR A 107 -20.57 -3.62 0.47
N ASP A 108 -19.78 -4.26 1.34
CA ASP A 108 -20.17 -4.48 2.73
C ASP A 108 -19.89 -3.22 3.55
N PRO A 109 -20.94 -2.50 4.01
CA PRO A 109 -20.77 -1.27 4.78
C PRO A 109 -20.09 -1.47 6.14
N ARG A 110 -20.01 -2.72 6.64
CA ARG A 110 -19.32 -3.05 7.90
C ARG A 110 -17.80 -2.96 7.75
N TYR A 111 -17.29 -3.13 6.54
CA TYR A 111 -15.86 -3.11 6.28
C TYR A 111 -15.53 -2.00 5.28
N ARG A 112 -14.92 -0.93 5.77
CA ARG A 112 -14.38 0.17 4.94
C ARG A 112 -13.11 -0.25 4.19
N MET A 113 -13.10 -1.43 3.58
CA MET A 113 -11.96 -1.94 2.82
C MET A 113 -12.07 -1.56 1.35
N ARG A 114 -10.93 -1.51 0.66
CA ARG A 114 -10.87 -1.34 -0.79
C ARG A 114 -10.23 -2.56 -1.43
N ILE A 115 -10.73 -2.96 -2.60
CA ILE A 115 -10.27 -4.12 -3.35
C ILE A 115 -9.52 -3.61 -4.57
N MET A 116 -8.32 -4.14 -4.78
CA MET A 116 -7.43 -3.78 -5.88
C MET A 116 -7.02 -5.02 -6.65
N HIS A 117 -6.96 -4.92 -7.97
CA HIS A 117 -6.37 -5.95 -8.83
C HIS A 117 -5.08 -5.45 -9.46
N ALA A 118 -4.01 -6.22 -9.34
CA ALA A 118 -2.73 -5.96 -10.01
C ALA A 118 -2.03 -7.29 -10.31
N TYR A 119 -1.41 -7.43 -11.48
CA TYR A 119 -0.73 -8.67 -11.90
C TYR A 119 -1.60 -9.95 -11.76
N GLY A 120 -2.90 -9.84 -12.03
CA GLY A 120 -3.84 -10.95 -11.89
C GLY A 120 -4.13 -11.39 -10.44
N GLN A 121 -3.65 -10.64 -9.44
CA GLN A 121 -3.88 -10.91 -8.03
C GLN A 121 -4.80 -9.88 -7.39
N GLN A 122 -5.61 -10.34 -6.43
CA GLN A 122 -6.49 -9.51 -5.64
C GLN A 122 -5.82 -9.12 -4.33
N TYR A 123 -5.77 -7.81 -4.08
CA TYR A 123 -5.27 -7.20 -2.86
C TYR A 123 -6.40 -6.46 -2.16
N VAL A 124 -6.34 -6.42 -0.85
CA VAL A 124 -7.32 -5.72 -0.01
C VAL A 124 -6.62 -4.70 0.85
N TRP A 125 -7.06 -3.46 0.74
CA TRP A 125 -6.64 -2.35 1.56
C TRP A 125 -7.60 -2.23 2.74
N VAL A 126 -7.08 -2.49 3.94
CA VAL A 126 -7.86 -2.51 5.18
C VAL A 126 -7.40 -1.35 6.07
N PRO A 127 -8.26 -0.35 6.34
CA PRO A 127 -7.95 0.66 7.33
C PRO A 127 -7.95 0.02 8.72
N GLN A 128 -6.96 0.40 9.52
CA GLN A 128 -6.86 0.14 10.95
C GLN A 128 -6.84 1.47 11.70
N GLU A 129 -6.81 1.44 13.04
CA GLU A 129 -6.90 2.66 13.86
C GLU A 129 -5.87 3.74 13.49
N THR A 130 -4.62 3.34 13.23
CA THR A 130 -3.50 4.25 12.97
C THR A 130 -2.75 3.95 11.67
N SER A 131 -3.21 2.97 10.90
CA SER A 131 -2.51 2.48 9.71
C SER A 131 -3.47 2.00 8.64
N ILE A 132 -2.94 1.80 7.43
CA ILE A 132 -3.63 1.14 6.32
C ILE A 132 -2.80 -0.06 5.93
N CYS A 133 -3.41 -1.25 5.95
CA CYS A 133 -2.74 -2.51 5.64
C CYS A 133 -3.15 -2.99 4.25
N ILE A 134 -2.18 -3.47 3.48
CA ILE A 134 -2.41 -4.20 2.24
C ILE A 134 -2.29 -5.68 2.57
N GLN A 135 -3.36 -6.42 2.31
CA GLN A 135 -3.42 -7.85 2.50
C GLN A 135 -3.68 -8.54 1.17
N MET A 136 -3.24 -9.79 1.06
CA MET A 136 -3.58 -10.65 -0.06
C MET A 136 -4.24 -11.92 0.46
N TYR A 137 -5.31 -12.31 -0.23
CA TYR A 137 -6.01 -13.57 0.02
C TYR A 137 -5.49 -14.60 -0.98
N HIS A 138 -5.04 -15.74 -0.46
CA HIS A 138 -4.85 -16.91 -1.30
C HIS A 138 -6.21 -17.60 -1.47
N TYR A 139 -6.76 -17.60 -2.69
CA TYR A 139 -7.85 -18.49 -3.04
C TYR A 139 -7.26 -19.90 -3.22
N SER A 140 -7.01 -20.61 -2.12
CA SER A 140 -6.73 -22.04 -2.14
C SER A 140 -8.04 -22.82 -2.11
N THR A 141 -8.12 -23.92 -2.86
CA THR A 141 -9.31 -24.76 -2.97
C THR A 141 -9.74 -25.32 -1.60
N ALA A 142 -10.93 -24.89 -1.15
CA ALA A 142 -11.88 -25.48 -0.20
C ALA A 142 -11.45 -26.09 1.16
N ALA A 143 -10.18 -26.35 1.43
CA ALA A 143 -9.72 -27.00 2.66
C ALA A 143 -8.75 -26.17 3.52
N ASP A 144 -8.12 -25.14 2.95
CA ASP A 144 -7.25 -24.21 3.68
C ASP A 144 -7.81 -22.80 3.59
N GLN A 145 -8.61 -22.40 4.58
CA GLN A 145 -8.84 -20.99 4.88
C GLN A 145 -7.54 -20.39 5.43
N GLN A 146 -6.57 -20.17 4.55
CA GLN A 146 -5.32 -19.54 4.94
C GLN A 146 -5.60 -18.09 5.29
N ALA A 147 -5.16 -17.67 6.48
CA ALA A 147 -5.36 -16.31 6.96
C ALA A 147 -4.80 -15.28 5.93
N PRO A 148 -5.45 -14.13 5.76
CA PRO A 148 -4.98 -13.09 4.85
C PRO A 148 -3.55 -12.68 5.21
N ARG A 149 -2.68 -12.65 4.22
CA ARG A 149 -1.27 -12.33 4.42
C ARG A 149 -1.05 -10.83 4.36
N LEU A 150 -0.41 -10.25 5.38
CA LEU A 150 -0.02 -8.85 5.40
C LEU A 150 1.18 -8.63 4.47
N LEU A 151 0.99 -7.84 3.42
CA LEU A 151 2.06 -7.55 2.45
C LEU A 151 2.65 -6.16 2.66
N ALA A 152 1.85 -5.20 3.12
CA ALA A 152 2.35 -3.88 3.41
C ALA A 152 1.53 -3.18 4.48
N ARG A 153 2.15 -2.22 5.17
CA ARG A 153 1.50 -1.33 6.12
C ARG A 153 1.98 0.10 5.90
N VAL A 154 1.04 1.01 5.72
CA VAL A 154 1.28 2.45 5.71
C VAL A 154 0.84 3.01 7.06
N GLU A 155 1.71 3.74 7.73
CA GLU A 155 1.40 4.37 9.02
C GLU A 155 1.99 5.78 9.11
N GLN A 156 1.43 6.59 10.00
CA GLN A 156 1.97 7.90 10.31
C GLN A 156 2.54 7.88 11.73
N VAL A 157 3.87 7.93 11.85
CA VAL A 157 4.59 7.90 13.12
C VAL A 157 5.36 9.20 13.31
N ARG A 158 5.02 9.94 14.37
CA ARG A 158 5.70 11.21 14.74
C ARG A 158 5.79 12.20 13.58
N GLY A 159 4.72 12.33 12.79
CA GLY A 159 4.65 13.24 11.65
C GLY A 159 5.37 12.74 10.38
N LYS A 160 5.97 11.54 10.40
CA LYS A 160 6.51 10.88 9.21
C LYS A 160 5.54 9.83 8.72
N ILE A 161 5.46 9.66 7.41
CA ILE A 161 4.69 8.58 6.79
C ILE A 161 5.69 7.49 6.39
N THR A 162 5.44 6.27 6.86
CA THR A 162 6.26 5.10 6.59
C THR A 162 5.44 4.05 5.88
N LEU A 163 6.11 3.29 5.02
CA LEU A 163 5.58 2.12 4.33
C LEU A 163 6.49 0.94 4.62
N GLU A 164 5.98 -0.03 5.35
CA GLU A 164 6.64 -1.32 5.55
C GLU A 164 6.08 -2.32 4.54
N ILE A 165 6.95 -3.05 3.87
CA ILE A 165 6.58 -4.04 2.84
C ILE A 165 7.23 -5.37 3.19
N ALA A 166 6.49 -6.46 3.19
CA ALA A 166 7.05 -7.80 3.32
C ALA A 166 8.02 -8.07 2.15
N VAL A 167 9.24 -8.57 2.44
CA VAL A 167 10.30 -8.75 1.43
C VAL A 167 9.86 -9.61 0.25
N GLU A 168 9.04 -10.62 0.49
CA GLU A 168 8.41 -11.44 -0.56
C GLU A 168 7.54 -10.66 -1.54
N ALA A 169 6.91 -9.56 -1.11
CA ALA A 169 6.07 -8.74 -1.96
C ALA A 169 6.93 -7.90 -2.90
N VAL A 170 8.15 -7.56 -2.48
CA VAL A 170 9.16 -6.89 -3.31
C VAL A 170 9.72 -7.82 -4.39
N ASN A 171 9.84 -9.12 -4.08
CA ASN A 171 10.42 -10.12 -4.98
C ASN A 171 9.41 -10.77 -5.95
N ARG A 172 8.12 -10.44 -5.84
CA ARG A 172 7.11 -10.91 -6.80
C ARG A 172 7.20 -10.11 -8.10
N ARG A 173 7.50 -10.81 -9.19
CA ARG A 173 7.43 -10.31 -10.56
C ARG A 173 6.18 -10.85 -11.24
#